data_AF-A0A7V8XRU8-F1
#
_entry.id   AF-A0A7V8XRU8-F1
#
_cell.length_a   1.000
_cell.length_b   1.000
_cell.length_c   1.000
_cell.angle_alpha   90.00
_cell.angle_beta   90.00
_cell.angle_gamma   90.00
#
_symmetry.space_group_name_H-M   'P 1'
#
loop_
_entity.id
_entity.type
_entity.pdbx_description
1 polymer ?
#
loop_
_entity_poly.entity_id
_entity_poly.type
_entity_poly.pdbx_seq_one_letter_code
_entity_poly.pdbx_strand_id
1 'polypeptide(L)'
;MGGAASTAAQDVVVYASDVSASKGNWSRVSSGSGAGGQKMASSDYGWSATERAASNPADSFETTINVQAWTSYRVWVRMRATDGSKWNDSVYLQFSNSLDGDGNALYRIGTSSGYVFNQETCSGCGMSGWGWSGGAWWLSQGRIQFADGGEQTLRVQTREDGADIDQIVLSPSRYLDDPPGAPRDDATVVSKSGSDGSPGGPASSSSSSSSSSSGPFGGSRWSVPGTIQAEDFDNGDPGIGHRDLTGGNSGGAYRATDVDISTTSTGGHTVGWTDPGEWLLYSVNVESGGTYTVTARVASAGRGGTFHVEFNGEDKTGAMSIPNTGGWGSYRDVAATVTLDGGAQAMRIIFDSAGSTGSVGNVSFLRIEAAAAAAPAPAPAPAPAPAPAPSTGSDGGRLRVMSWNINFGGGDPWGQAQDVANSGADVVLLQEASTYDENMPATYADRLRQLTGQTWYSVWAPSQPGASGSQGTLILSRYWIVDQSAAVFDGAGTARALIDIGGVRVNVFNVHLEYYDTGKRSSQLRQFMDWMRQFGGPRIAGGDFNSWWGEWWIRQMESEYTDTWQDVTGSDENGYTLNGAVRFDYLFRSRDESWRLTPIGVWNLWTSRSDHIPVVADYSVR
;
A
#
# COMPACT_ATOMS: atom_id res chain seq x y z
N MET A 1 -27.27 -23.06 30.21
CA MET A 1 -25.94 -22.64 30.69
C MET A 1 -25.55 -21.44 29.85
N GLY A 2 -25.28 -20.30 30.49
CA GLY A 2 -25.06 -19.02 29.81
C GLY A 2 -23.80 -19.03 28.96
N GLY A 3 -23.93 -18.59 27.70
CA GLY A 3 -22.77 -18.27 26.87
C GLY A 3 -22.17 -16.96 27.37
N ALA A 4 -20.91 -17.02 27.80
CA ALA A 4 -20.14 -15.83 28.14
C ALA A 4 -19.98 -14.99 26.87
N ALA A 5 -20.42 -13.73 26.93
CA ALA A 5 -20.11 -12.74 25.91
C ALA A 5 -18.58 -12.56 25.84
N SER A 6 -18.00 -12.65 24.65
CA SER A 6 -16.60 -12.28 24.45
C SER A 6 -16.44 -10.79 24.74
N THR A 7 -15.75 -10.45 25.81
CA THR A 7 -15.41 -9.06 26.14
C THR A 7 -14.46 -8.51 25.08
N ALA A 8 -14.75 -7.32 24.54
CA ALA A 8 -13.87 -6.63 23.61
C ALA A 8 -12.49 -6.38 24.25
N ALA A 9 -11.42 -6.51 23.45
CA ALA A 9 -10.05 -6.23 23.88
C ALA A 9 -9.94 -4.77 24.34
N GLN A 10 -9.33 -4.55 25.51
CA GLN A 10 -9.19 -3.22 26.11
C GLN A 10 -7.75 -2.69 25.95
N ASP A 11 -7.60 -1.38 26.12
CA ASP A 11 -6.28 -0.76 26.19
C ASP A 11 -5.51 -1.32 27.39
N VAL A 12 -4.27 -1.75 27.15
CA VAL A 12 -3.36 -2.15 28.21
C VAL A 12 -2.52 -0.94 28.58
N VAL A 13 -2.69 -0.47 29.81
CA VAL A 13 -2.05 0.75 30.30
C VAL A 13 -1.05 0.38 31.39
N VAL A 14 0.22 0.67 31.12
CA VAL A 14 1.34 0.47 32.03
C VAL A 14 1.75 1.81 32.59
N TYR A 15 1.83 1.90 33.92
CA TYR A 15 2.46 3.01 34.62
C TYR A 15 3.84 2.59 35.12
N ALA A 16 4.68 3.58 35.45
CA ALA A 16 5.93 3.32 36.15
C ALA A 16 5.74 2.47 37.42
N SER A 17 4.58 2.56 38.08
CA SER A 17 4.21 1.76 39.27
C SER A 17 4.19 0.24 39.02
N ASP A 18 4.05 -0.20 37.77
CA ASP A 18 3.84 -1.62 37.42
C ASP A 18 5.13 -2.35 37.09
N VAL A 19 6.24 -1.63 37.00
CA VAL A 19 7.54 -2.23 36.71
C VAL A 19 7.86 -3.27 37.81
N SER A 20 8.12 -4.51 37.43
CA SER A 20 8.35 -5.62 38.37
C SER A 20 9.84 -5.84 38.60
N ALA A 21 10.69 -5.44 37.66
CA ALA A 21 12.14 -5.52 37.75
C ALA A 21 12.81 -4.36 37.01
N SER A 22 13.91 -3.84 37.56
CA SER A 22 14.81 -2.95 36.83
C SER A 22 16.25 -3.35 37.08
N LYS A 23 17.12 -3.03 36.12
CA LYS A 23 18.53 -3.38 36.11
C LYS A 23 19.34 -2.21 35.55
N GLY A 24 20.51 -1.97 36.14
CA GLY A 24 21.45 -0.95 35.68
C GLY A 24 20.93 0.48 35.91
N ASN A 25 21.09 1.33 34.91
CA ASN A 25 20.79 2.76 34.91
C ASN A 25 19.29 3.09 34.86
N TRP A 26 18.40 2.23 35.38
CA TRP A 26 16.96 2.51 35.45
C TRP A 26 16.46 2.47 36.88
N SER A 27 15.85 3.58 37.30
CA SER A 27 15.27 3.72 38.63
C SER A 27 13.84 4.23 38.56
N ARG A 28 13.00 3.80 39.50
CA ARG A 28 11.68 4.40 39.68
C ARG A 28 11.80 5.56 40.64
N VAL A 29 11.29 6.71 40.23
CA VAL A 29 11.35 7.94 41.02
C VAL A 29 9.99 8.61 41.11
N SER A 30 9.75 9.37 42.18
CA SER A 30 8.55 10.21 42.32
C SER A 30 8.54 11.30 41.25
N SER A 31 7.36 11.60 40.70
CA SER A 31 7.17 12.63 39.68
C SER A 31 5.82 13.30 39.90
N GLY A 32 5.81 14.62 40.15
CA GLY A 32 4.56 15.37 40.31
C GLY A 32 3.74 15.49 39.01
N SER A 33 4.37 15.24 37.86
CA SER A 33 3.76 15.34 36.52
C SER A 33 3.58 14.00 35.81
N GLY A 34 4.10 12.91 36.38
CA GLY A 34 4.01 11.57 35.79
C GLY A 34 2.76 10.83 36.23
N ALA A 35 2.23 9.96 35.38
CA ALA A 35 1.11 9.09 35.72
C ALA A 35 1.35 8.30 37.02
N GLY A 36 0.32 8.26 37.87
CA GLY A 36 0.43 7.61 39.18
C GLY A 36 1.45 8.25 40.12
N GLY A 37 1.92 9.47 39.83
CA GLY A 37 2.89 10.18 40.66
C GLY A 37 4.33 9.64 40.57
N GLN A 38 4.62 8.79 39.56
CA GLN A 38 5.91 8.12 39.39
C GLN A 38 6.37 8.16 37.93
N LYS A 39 7.67 7.94 37.72
CA LYS A 39 8.26 7.70 36.39
C LYS A 39 9.39 6.68 36.52
N MET A 40 9.69 5.97 35.44
CA MET A 40 10.98 5.32 35.25
C MET A 40 11.94 6.34 34.66
N ALA A 41 13.11 6.49 35.26
CA ALA A 41 14.13 7.44 34.85
C ALA A 41 15.47 6.74 34.68
N SER A 42 16.16 7.04 33.58
CA SER A 42 17.58 6.77 33.44
C SER A 42 18.42 8.02 33.67
N SER A 43 19.55 7.86 34.36
CA SER A 43 20.47 8.99 34.57
C SER A 43 21.18 9.31 33.26
N ASP A 44 21.36 10.59 32.96
CA ASP A 44 22.13 11.03 31.79
C ASP A 44 23.64 11.02 32.12
N TYR A 45 24.35 10.01 31.60
CA TYR A 45 25.80 9.92 31.60
C TYR A 45 26.39 10.23 30.22
N GLY A 46 25.59 10.67 29.25
CA GLY A 46 25.98 10.97 27.88
C GLY A 46 26.23 9.74 27.02
N TRP A 47 25.46 8.65 27.23
CA TRP A 47 25.59 7.43 26.44
C TRP A 47 24.90 7.59 25.09
N SER A 48 25.68 7.46 24.02
CA SER A 48 25.21 7.57 22.64
C SER A 48 24.28 6.42 22.22
N ALA A 49 23.54 6.71 21.15
CA ALA A 49 22.65 5.79 20.46
C ALA A 49 23.33 4.47 20.14
N THR A 50 22.69 3.37 20.51
CA THR A 50 23.02 2.05 19.97
C THR A 50 22.19 1.75 18.72
N GLU A 51 22.80 1.08 17.73
CA GLU A 51 22.13 0.74 16.46
C GLU A 51 21.08 -0.37 16.61
N ARG A 52 21.21 -1.22 17.64
CA ARG A 52 20.34 -2.38 17.85
C ARG A 52 20.09 -2.62 19.34
N ALA A 53 18.91 -3.17 19.64
CA ALA A 53 18.61 -3.70 20.95
C ALA A 53 19.60 -4.81 21.34
N ALA A 54 19.93 -4.93 22.62
CA ALA A 54 20.71 -6.05 23.13
C ALA A 54 19.79 -7.24 23.43
N SER A 55 20.25 -8.46 23.13
CA SER A 55 19.58 -9.69 23.53
C SER A 55 19.57 -9.88 25.05
N ASN A 56 20.60 -9.38 25.73
CA ASN A 56 20.72 -9.36 27.19
C ASN A 56 21.23 -8.00 27.68
N PRO A 57 20.35 -6.98 27.80
CA PRO A 57 20.76 -5.63 28.16
C PRO A 57 21.34 -5.56 29.58
N ALA A 58 22.34 -4.70 29.74
CA ALA A 58 22.85 -4.31 31.05
C ALA A 58 21.84 -3.38 31.77
N ASP A 59 21.15 -2.53 31.01
CA ASP A 59 20.28 -1.47 31.50
C ASP A 59 18.88 -1.62 30.90
N SER A 60 17.92 -2.02 31.74
CA SER A 60 16.54 -2.25 31.32
C SER A 60 15.57 -2.28 32.50
N PHE A 61 14.29 -2.17 32.21
CA PHE A 61 13.23 -2.50 33.14
C PHE A 61 12.13 -3.33 32.48
N GLU A 62 11.40 -4.07 33.30
CA GLU A 62 10.38 -5.02 32.84
C GLU A 62 9.08 -4.84 33.62
N THR A 63 7.98 -5.13 32.96
CA THR A 63 6.66 -5.26 33.56
C THR A 63 5.88 -6.40 32.90
N THR A 64 4.74 -6.73 33.48
CA THR A 64 3.80 -7.68 32.90
C THR A 64 2.63 -6.92 32.28
N ILE A 65 2.29 -7.26 31.05
CA ILE A 65 1.11 -6.78 30.33
C ILE A 65 0.15 -7.95 30.12
N ASN A 66 -1.15 -7.71 30.25
CA ASN A 66 -2.16 -8.72 29.96
C ASN A 66 -2.81 -8.39 28.62
N VAL A 67 -2.59 -9.23 27.63
CA VAL A 67 -3.01 -9.00 26.24
C VAL A 67 -3.99 -10.07 25.80
N GLN A 68 -4.89 -9.73 24.90
CA GLN A 68 -5.72 -10.71 24.20
C GLN A 68 -4.97 -11.33 23.02
N ALA A 69 -5.12 -12.64 22.85
CA ALA A 69 -4.56 -13.40 21.74
C ALA A 69 -5.01 -12.82 20.38
N TRP A 70 -4.12 -12.84 19.40
CA TRP A 70 -4.36 -12.44 18.00
C TRP A 70 -4.97 -11.04 17.84
N THR A 71 -4.80 -10.19 18.85
CA THR A 71 -5.27 -8.81 18.83
C THR A 71 -4.12 -7.92 18.41
N SER A 72 -4.35 -7.08 17.39
CA SER A 72 -3.40 -6.07 16.96
C SER A 72 -3.39 -4.90 17.91
N TYR A 73 -2.22 -4.54 18.46
CA TYR A 73 -2.03 -3.40 19.34
C TYR A 73 -1.14 -2.36 18.70
N ARG A 74 -1.57 -1.10 18.71
CA ARG A 74 -0.69 0.06 18.54
C ARG A 74 0.02 0.35 19.86
N VAL A 75 1.33 0.55 19.81
CA VAL A 75 2.15 0.88 20.99
C VAL A 75 2.37 2.39 21.04
N TRP A 76 2.03 3.00 22.17
CA TRP A 76 2.34 4.39 22.47
C TRP A 76 3.16 4.47 23.74
N VAL A 77 4.19 5.32 23.74
CA VAL A 77 4.96 5.64 24.95
C VAL A 77 4.83 7.12 25.20
N ARG A 78 4.61 7.47 26.46
CA ARG A 78 4.71 8.84 26.94
C ARG A 78 6.05 9.02 27.62
N MET A 79 6.90 9.83 26.98
CA MET A 79 8.28 10.02 27.39
C MET A 79 8.61 11.50 27.54
N ARG A 80 9.66 11.79 28.30
CA ARG A 80 10.35 13.07 28.33
C ARG A 80 11.87 12.85 28.32
N ALA A 81 12.56 13.49 27.40
CA ALA A 81 14.01 13.57 27.36
C ALA A 81 14.52 14.52 28.45
N THR A 82 15.54 14.10 29.20
CA THR A 82 16.21 14.99 30.18
C THR A 82 16.74 16.23 29.45
N ASP A 83 16.49 17.40 30.03
CA ASP A 83 16.80 18.73 29.48
C ASP A 83 16.25 19.03 28.07
N GLY A 84 15.28 18.24 27.58
CA GLY A 84 14.77 18.38 26.20
C GLY A 84 15.83 18.06 25.15
N SER A 85 16.85 17.26 25.51
CA SER A 85 17.97 16.92 24.65
C SER A 85 17.60 15.81 23.66
N LYS A 86 17.89 16.02 22.38
CA LYS A 86 17.76 15.00 21.32
C LYS A 86 18.71 13.81 21.47
N TRP A 87 19.63 13.88 22.42
CA TRP A 87 20.54 12.78 22.72
C TRP A 87 19.97 11.85 23.79
N ASN A 88 18.78 12.16 24.33
CA ASN A 88 18.16 11.48 25.46
C ASN A 88 16.72 11.04 25.14
N ASP A 89 16.38 10.93 23.85
CA ASP A 89 15.00 10.99 23.36
C ASP A 89 14.46 9.65 22.86
N SER A 90 15.17 8.54 23.10
CA SER A 90 14.80 7.27 22.51
C SER A 90 15.12 6.03 23.36
N VAL A 91 14.33 4.98 23.19
CA VAL A 91 14.46 3.67 23.87
C VAL A 91 14.07 2.53 22.94
N TYR A 92 14.42 1.30 23.33
CA TYR A 92 13.89 0.08 22.71
C TYR A 92 12.85 -0.58 23.60
N LEU A 93 11.75 -1.07 23.00
CA LEU A 93 10.80 -1.97 23.63
C LEU A 93 10.92 -3.38 23.03
N GLN A 94 10.82 -4.40 23.88
CA GLN A 94 10.78 -5.80 23.49
C GLN A 94 9.70 -6.55 24.25
N PHE A 95 9.16 -7.62 23.67
CA PHE A 95 8.11 -8.43 24.29
C PHE A 95 8.44 -9.92 24.28
N SER A 96 7.89 -10.72 25.19
CA SER A 96 8.18 -12.16 25.27
C SER A 96 7.78 -12.93 24.00
N ASN A 97 6.54 -12.75 23.50
CA ASN A 97 5.97 -13.55 22.41
C ASN A 97 5.26 -12.71 21.33
N SER A 98 5.77 -11.51 21.03
CA SER A 98 5.17 -10.64 20.02
C SER A 98 5.36 -11.15 18.59
N LEU A 99 4.38 -10.79 17.75
CA LEU A 99 4.28 -11.08 16.33
C LEU A 99 4.01 -9.81 15.50
N ASP A 100 4.37 -9.86 14.21
CA ASP A 100 3.84 -8.94 13.20
C ASP A 100 2.44 -9.38 12.72
N GLY A 101 1.84 -8.62 11.78
CA GLY A 101 0.51 -8.92 11.22
C GLY A 101 0.44 -10.21 10.38
N ASP A 102 1.61 -10.76 9.99
CA ASP A 102 1.72 -12.01 9.24
C ASP A 102 2.01 -13.22 10.16
N GLY A 103 2.13 -12.97 11.47
CA GLY A 103 2.39 -14.00 12.47
C GLY A 103 3.87 -14.38 12.66
N ASN A 104 4.81 -13.58 12.14
CA ASN A 104 6.25 -13.79 12.36
C ASN A 104 6.72 -13.16 13.67
N ALA A 105 7.78 -13.72 14.26
CA ALA A 105 8.39 -13.18 15.49
C ALA A 105 8.89 -11.75 15.29
N LEU A 106 8.37 -10.80 16.07
CA LEU A 106 8.71 -9.38 15.97
C LEU A 106 9.12 -8.83 17.33
N TYR A 107 10.18 -8.02 17.43
CA TYR A 107 10.64 -7.32 18.65
C TYR A 107 10.74 -8.19 19.92
N ARG A 108 11.22 -9.43 19.80
CA ARG A 108 11.20 -10.37 20.92
C ARG A 108 12.36 -10.18 21.91
N ILE A 109 12.06 -10.35 23.20
CA ILE A 109 13.05 -10.45 24.28
C ILE A 109 14.06 -11.56 23.93
N GLY A 110 15.36 -11.28 24.15
CA GLY A 110 16.43 -12.21 23.81
C GLY A 110 16.96 -12.06 22.38
N THR A 111 16.43 -11.12 21.59
CA THR A 111 16.90 -10.83 20.23
C THR A 111 17.56 -9.46 20.13
N SER A 112 18.20 -9.18 18.98
CA SER A 112 18.70 -7.84 18.64
C SER A 112 17.66 -6.93 17.99
N SER A 113 16.40 -7.37 17.93
CA SER A 113 15.28 -6.61 17.37
C SER A 113 14.48 -5.97 18.51
N GLY A 114 14.12 -4.70 18.36
CA GLY A 114 13.32 -3.96 19.32
C GLY A 114 12.50 -2.87 18.65
N TYR A 115 11.32 -2.60 19.18
CA TYR A 115 10.50 -1.47 18.78
C TYR A 115 11.22 -0.19 19.21
N VAL A 116 11.62 0.64 18.25
CA VAL A 116 12.25 1.92 18.56
C VAL A 116 11.17 2.92 18.91
N PHE A 117 11.30 3.55 20.06
CA PHE A 117 10.53 4.74 20.37
C PHE A 117 11.45 5.95 20.27
N ASN A 118 11.01 7.02 19.62
CA ASN A 118 11.66 8.32 19.62
C ASN A 118 10.64 9.40 19.99
N GLN A 119 11.00 10.30 20.89
CA GLN A 119 10.11 11.37 21.35
C GLN A 119 9.93 12.45 20.26
N GLU A 120 10.97 12.76 19.48
CA GLU A 120 10.80 13.64 18.34
C GLU A 120 9.96 12.95 17.26
N THR A 121 9.00 13.67 16.69
CA THR A 121 8.08 13.10 15.69
C THR A 121 8.49 13.40 14.25
N CYS A 122 9.52 14.23 14.05
CA CYS A 122 10.10 14.56 12.76
C CYS A 122 11.43 15.31 12.93
N SER A 123 12.28 15.29 11.91
CA SER A 123 13.59 15.94 11.94
C SER A 123 13.50 17.43 12.31
N GLY A 124 14.06 17.79 13.47
CA GLY A 124 14.19 19.19 13.90
C GLY A 124 12.88 19.84 14.32
N CYS A 125 11.84 19.05 14.56
CA CYS A 125 10.57 19.57 15.02
C CYS A 125 10.66 20.07 16.48
N GLY A 126 11.70 19.67 17.23
CA GLY A 126 11.97 20.08 18.61
C GLY A 126 11.40 19.09 19.63
N MET A 127 11.75 19.23 20.91
CA MET A 127 11.21 18.40 21.99
C MET A 127 11.01 19.24 23.24
N SER A 128 9.90 19.04 23.93
CA SER A 128 9.61 19.71 25.21
C SER A 128 8.60 18.89 26.01
N GLY A 129 8.81 18.85 27.32
CA GLY A 129 7.89 18.24 28.27
C GLY A 129 7.63 16.75 28.03
N TRP A 130 6.48 16.29 28.54
CA TRP A 130 5.95 14.96 28.25
C TRP A 130 5.36 14.93 26.85
N GLY A 131 5.52 13.81 26.16
CA GLY A 131 5.01 13.65 24.81
C GLY A 131 4.67 12.22 24.47
N TRP A 132 3.56 12.02 23.77
CA TRP A 132 3.19 10.73 23.20
C TRP A 132 3.79 10.56 21.81
N SER A 133 4.45 9.43 21.59
CA SER A 133 4.86 9.01 20.24
C SER A 133 4.62 7.51 20.05
N GLY A 134 4.42 7.15 18.79
CA GLY A 134 4.07 5.80 18.37
C GLY A 134 5.24 5.07 17.74
N GLY A 135 6.47 5.62 17.75
CA GLY A 135 7.62 4.99 17.10
C GLY A 135 8.69 6.01 16.73
N ALA A 136 9.73 5.57 16.02
CA ALA A 136 10.72 6.47 15.46
C ALA A 136 10.26 7.01 14.09
N TRP A 137 10.31 8.33 13.90
CA TRP A 137 9.79 8.98 12.69
C TRP A 137 10.49 8.57 11.38
N TRP A 138 11.70 8.01 11.48
CA TRP A 138 12.48 7.49 10.35
C TRP A 138 12.24 5.99 10.08
N LEU A 139 11.40 5.32 10.87
CA LEU A 139 11.11 3.90 10.74
C LEU A 139 9.61 3.67 10.51
N SER A 140 9.29 2.77 9.59
CA SER A 140 7.93 2.22 9.51
C SER A 140 7.78 1.15 10.58
N GLN A 141 7.04 1.47 11.63
CA GLN A 141 6.77 0.58 12.76
C GLN A 141 5.28 0.32 12.87
N GLY A 142 4.90 -0.92 12.54
CA GLY A 142 3.52 -1.39 12.53
C GLY A 142 3.00 -1.79 13.92
N ARG A 143 1.77 -2.30 13.92
CA ARG A 143 1.11 -2.85 15.11
C ARG A 143 1.77 -4.19 15.51
N ILE A 144 1.64 -4.56 16.79
CA ILE A 144 2.14 -5.84 17.31
C ILE A 144 0.98 -6.75 17.70
N GLN A 145 1.17 -8.06 17.56
CA GLN A 145 0.22 -9.08 18.00
C GLN A 145 0.87 -10.05 18.98
N PHE A 146 0.06 -10.90 19.62
CA PHE A 146 0.53 -12.00 20.47
C PHE A 146 -0.25 -13.26 20.13
N ALA A 147 0.44 -14.37 19.85
CA ALA A 147 -0.21 -15.64 19.53
C ALA A 147 -1.11 -16.12 20.68
N ASP A 148 -0.62 -15.92 21.91
CA ASP A 148 -1.28 -16.32 23.14
C ASP A 148 -1.75 -15.08 23.91
N GLY A 149 -2.96 -15.16 24.43
CA GLY A 149 -3.50 -14.17 25.35
C GLY A 149 -3.04 -14.44 26.78
N GLY A 150 -3.22 -13.46 27.66
CA GLY A 150 -2.78 -13.51 29.05
C GLY A 150 -1.51 -12.70 29.28
N GLU A 151 -0.77 -13.08 30.32
CA GLU A 151 0.42 -12.36 30.78
C GLU A 151 1.58 -12.51 29.79
N GLN A 152 2.10 -11.37 29.33
CA GLN A 152 3.31 -11.25 28.54
C GLN A 152 4.28 -10.29 29.23
N THR A 153 5.58 -10.47 29.01
CA THR A 153 6.59 -9.54 29.51
C THR A 153 6.82 -8.43 28.50
N LEU A 154 6.74 -7.18 28.95
CA LEU A 154 7.23 -6.01 28.24
C LEU A 154 8.55 -5.58 28.89
N ARG A 155 9.61 -5.48 28.09
CA ARG A 155 10.92 -4.95 28.47
C ARG A 155 11.18 -3.64 27.76
N VAL A 156 11.65 -2.64 28.50
CA VAL A 156 12.22 -1.41 27.96
C VAL A 156 13.72 -1.43 28.24
N GLN A 157 14.54 -1.13 27.25
CA GLN A 157 16.00 -1.00 27.41
C GLN A 157 16.52 0.31 26.82
N THR A 158 17.65 0.75 27.34
CA THR A 158 18.32 1.99 26.94
C THR A 158 18.73 1.92 25.46
N ARG A 159 18.40 2.95 24.67
CA ARG A 159 18.98 3.18 23.34
C ARG A 159 20.02 4.30 23.42
N GLU A 160 19.62 5.41 24.04
CA GLU A 160 20.43 6.42 24.72
C GLU A 160 19.93 6.56 26.17
N ASP A 161 20.75 7.10 27.07
CA ASP A 161 20.35 7.37 28.45
C ASP A 161 19.72 8.76 28.64
N GLY A 162 19.26 9.10 29.86
CA GLY A 162 18.56 10.35 30.12
C GLY A 162 17.07 10.36 29.76
N ALA A 163 16.44 9.20 29.59
CA ALA A 163 15.02 9.07 29.26
C ALA A 163 14.13 8.91 30.51
N ASP A 164 13.03 9.69 30.56
CA ASP A 164 11.95 9.54 31.54
C ASP A 164 10.70 8.93 30.86
N ILE A 165 10.14 7.84 31.40
CA ILE A 165 8.88 7.24 30.92
C ILE A 165 7.89 7.13 32.07
N ASP A 166 6.67 7.65 31.89
CA ASP A 166 5.59 7.51 32.89
C ASP A 166 4.49 6.54 32.45
N GLN A 167 4.22 6.42 31.14
CA GLN A 167 3.19 5.55 30.59
C GLN A 167 3.61 4.81 29.31
N ILE A 168 3.12 3.58 29.18
CA ILE A 168 3.09 2.83 27.92
C ILE A 168 1.67 2.31 27.73
N VAL A 169 1.13 2.48 26.52
CA VAL A 169 -0.23 2.05 26.16
C VAL A 169 -0.15 1.12 24.96
N LEU A 170 -0.71 -0.08 25.09
CA LEU A 170 -1.00 -0.95 23.96
C LEU A 170 -2.50 -0.86 23.70
N SER A 171 -2.87 -0.20 22.60
CA SER A 171 -4.27 0.01 22.26
C SER A 171 -4.70 -0.86 21.08
N PRO A 172 -5.74 -1.69 21.25
CA PRO A 172 -6.32 -2.43 20.15
C PRO A 172 -7.43 -1.67 19.42
N SER A 173 -7.80 -0.45 19.89
CA SER A 173 -8.92 0.30 19.34
C SER A 173 -8.85 1.80 19.61
N ARG A 174 -8.95 2.24 20.87
CA ARG A 174 -9.15 3.64 21.26
C ARG A 174 -8.06 4.59 20.74
N TYR A 175 -6.81 4.12 20.76
CA TYR A 175 -5.63 4.82 20.31
C TYR A 175 -4.97 4.02 19.20
N LEU A 176 -5.76 3.50 18.25
CA LEU A 176 -5.21 2.61 17.23
C LEU A 176 -4.36 3.38 16.20
N ASP A 177 -4.80 4.58 15.85
CA ASP A 177 -4.18 5.40 14.81
C ASP A 177 -3.65 6.74 15.36
N ASP A 178 -4.29 7.26 16.40
CA ASP A 178 -3.90 8.50 17.07
C ASP A 178 -3.34 8.25 18.48
N PRO A 179 -2.32 9.03 18.90
CA PRO A 179 -1.79 8.95 20.26
C PRO A 179 -2.83 9.40 21.29
N PRO A 180 -2.69 8.96 22.56
CA PRO A 180 -3.56 9.43 23.62
C PRO A 180 -3.53 10.94 23.87
N GLY A 181 -2.43 11.60 23.56
CA GLY A 181 -2.25 13.03 23.73
C GLY A 181 -1.20 13.60 22.78
N ALA A 182 -0.86 14.88 22.99
CA ALA A 182 0.08 15.57 22.12
C ALA A 182 1.51 14.99 22.19
N PRO A 183 2.33 15.17 21.14
CA PRO A 183 3.71 14.67 21.13
C PRO A 183 4.67 15.49 22.00
N ARG A 184 4.23 16.62 22.57
CA ARG A 184 5.02 17.53 23.42
C ARG A 184 4.12 18.30 24.35
N ASP A 185 4.69 18.74 25.47
CA ASP A 185 4.02 19.53 26.50
C ASP A 185 2.62 18.99 26.86
N ASP A 186 2.47 17.68 26.76
CA ASP A 186 1.20 17.00 26.95
C ASP A 186 0.94 16.77 28.43
N ALA A 187 -0.33 16.83 28.82
CA ALA A 187 -0.81 16.54 30.18
C ALA A 187 -1.65 15.26 30.26
N THR A 188 -1.87 14.56 29.15
CA THR A 188 -2.81 13.45 29.06
C THR A 188 -2.31 12.20 29.78
N VAL A 189 -3.09 11.73 30.75
CA VAL A 189 -2.86 10.49 31.48
C VAL A 189 -3.99 9.51 31.16
N VAL A 190 -3.63 8.38 30.55
CA VAL A 190 -4.59 7.31 30.26
C VAL A 190 -4.82 6.52 31.53
N SER A 191 -6.07 6.41 31.98
CA SER A 191 -6.43 5.66 33.20
C SER A 191 -6.44 4.15 32.94
N LYS A 192 -6.08 3.34 33.95
CA LYS A 192 -6.26 1.88 33.89
C LYS A 192 -7.73 1.51 34.04
N SER A 193 -8.20 0.53 33.27
CA SER A 193 -9.54 -0.04 33.43
C SER A 193 -9.64 -0.80 34.77
N GLY A 194 -10.35 -0.23 35.74
CA GLY A 194 -10.73 -0.89 37.00
C GLY A 194 -9.86 -0.59 38.23
N SER A 195 -10.11 0.55 38.87
CA SER A 195 -9.96 0.69 40.33
C SER A 195 -10.96 1.73 40.84
N ASP A 196 -12.12 1.25 41.25
CA ASP A 196 -13.12 2.02 41.98
C ASP A 196 -12.73 2.15 43.46
N GLY A 197 -12.94 3.34 44.02
CA GLY A 197 -12.74 3.64 45.44
C GLY A 197 -13.19 5.06 45.80
N SER A 198 -14.50 5.24 46.04
CA SER A 198 -15.10 6.46 46.63
C SER A 198 -15.23 6.32 48.17
N PRO A 199 -15.33 7.40 48.99
CA PRO A 199 -16.62 8.11 49.15
C PRO A 199 -16.57 9.64 49.48
N GLY A 200 -17.64 10.36 49.10
CA GLY A 200 -18.15 11.56 49.82
C GLY A 200 -18.55 12.77 48.97
N GLY A 201 -19.86 13.03 48.80
CA GLY A 201 -20.47 14.14 48.02
C GLY A 201 -20.45 15.53 48.72
N PRO A 202 -21.32 16.51 48.39
CA PRO A 202 -22.49 16.48 47.47
C PRO A 202 -22.58 17.67 46.47
N ALA A 203 -23.66 17.64 45.69
CA ALA A 203 -24.43 18.76 45.13
C ALA A 203 -24.25 19.15 43.63
N SER A 204 -25.36 18.95 42.93
CA SER A 204 -25.94 19.84 41.90
C SER A 204 -25.31 19.85 40.51
N SER A 205 -25.89 19.05 39.61
CA SER A 205 -26.88 19.53 38.63
C SER A 205 -26.83 18.63 37.39
N SER A 206 -28.02 18.27 36.93
CA SER A 206 -28.25 17.40 35.78
C SER A 206 -27.69 17.99 34.49
N SER A 207 -26.72 17.31 33.90
CA SER A 207 -26.56 17.24 32.45
C SER A 207 -26.19 15.79 32.09
N SER A 208 -27.09 15.13 31.39
CA SER A 208 -26.86 13.82 30.80
C SER A 208 -25.77 13.94 29.74
N SER A 209 -24.54 13.55 30.04
CA SER A 209 -23.52 13.27 29.02
C SER A 209 -23.77 11.87 28.48
N SER A 210 -24.59 11.80 27.43
CA SER A 210 -24.68 10.63 26.56
C SER A 210 -23.28 10.28 26.06
N SER A 211 -22.84 9.04 26.28
CA SER A 211 -21.69 8.46 25.58
C SER A 211 -21.94 8.60 24.07
N SER A 212 -21.19 9.47 23.42
CA SER A 212 -21.27 9.76 22.00
C SER A 212 -20.83 8.52 21.23
N SER A 213 -21.80 7.69 20.82
CA SER A 213 -21.62 6.55 19.95
C SER A 213 -22.19 6.90 18.59
N SER A 214 -21.57 6.43 17.50
CA SER A 214 -22.21 6.55 16.19
C SER A 214 -23.42 5.61 16.11
N GLY A 215 -24.43 5.99 15.35
CA GLY A 215 -25.60 5.17 15.07
C GLY A 215 -26.04 5.30 13.62
N PRO A 216 -26.64 4.25 13.02
CA PRO A 216 -27.04 4.26 11.63
C PRO A 216 -27.93 5.46 11.29
N PHE A 217 -27.68 6.09 10.15
CA PHE A 217 -28.62 7.05 9.61
C PHE A 217 -29.99 6.40 9.36
N GLY A 218 -31.09 7.09 9.71
CA GLY A 218 -32.43 6.50 9.65
C GLY A 218 -32.72 5.38 10.67
N GLY A 219 -31.78 5.09 11.58
CA GLY A 219 -31.97 4.14 12.69
C GLY A 219 -31.85 2.66 12.31
N SER A 220 -31.49 2.34 11.06
CA SER A 220 -31.27 0.97 10.58
C SER A 220 -30.04 0.89 9.70
N ARG A 221 -29.31 -0.23 9.78
CA ARG A 221 -28.11 -0.42 8.94
C ARG A 221 -28.49 -0.55 7.47
N TRP A 222 -27.65 -0.03 6.58
CA TRP A 222 -27.82 -0.18 5.14
C TRP A 222 -27.60 -1.63 4.72
N SER A 223 -28.53 -2.20 3.94
CA SER A 223 -28.33 -3.53 3.37
C SER A 223 -27.25 -3.51 2.29
N VAL A 224 -26.39 -4.53 2.30
CA VAL A 224 -25.44 -4.83 1.23
C VAL A 224 -25.73 -6.26 0.74
N PRO A 225 -26.14 -6.47 -0.52
CA PRO A 225 -26.13 -5.52 -1.64
C PRO A 225 -27.14 -4.36 -1.51
N GLY A 226 -26.79 -3.19 -2.04
CA GLY A 226 -27.63 -1.98 -1.95
C GLY A 226 -26.96 -0.71 -2.47
N THR A 227 -27.71 0.40 -2.46
CA THR A 227 -27.17 1.75 -2.73
C THR A 227 -27.28 2.59 -1.46
N ILE A 228 -26.18 3.27 -1.12
CA ILE A 228 -26.03 4.12 0.05
C ILE A 228 -25.72 5.54 -0.45
N GLN A 229 -26.56 6.52 -0.11
CA GLN A 229 -26.30 7.91 -0.48
C GLN A 229 -25.13 8.46 0.35
N ALA A 230 -24.29 9.29 -0.24
CA ALA A 230 -23.10 9.81 0.45
C ALA A 230 -23.50 10.70 1.65
N GLU A 231 -24.57 11.48 1.52
CA GLU A 231 -25.12 12.34 2.57
C GLU A 231 -25.76 11.59 3.77
N ASP A 232 -25.95 10.28 3.63
CA ASP A 232 -26.61 9.40 4.60
C ASP A 232 -25.63 8.68 5.56
N PHE A 233 -24.52 9.35 5.89
CA PHE A 233 -23.54 8.86 6.87
C PHE A 233 -24.14 8.79 8.29
N ASP A 234 -23.56 7.95 9.14
CA ASP A 234 -24.05 7.68 10.49
C ASP A 234 -24.22 8.96 11.33
N ASN A 235 -25.22 8.95 12.20
CA ASN A 235 -25.36 9.97 13.23
C ASN A 235 -24.22 9.84 14.24
N GLY A 236 -23.72 10.96 14.74
CA GLY A 236 -22.66 11.00 15.74
C GLY A 236 -21.94 12.35 15.69
N ASP A 237 -21.27 12.72 16.76
CA ASP A 237 -20.47 13.94 16.83
C ASP A 237 -19.29 13.89 15.81
N PRO A 238 -18.72 15.04 15.43
CA PRO A 238 -17.49 15.09 14.64
C PRO A 238 -16.39 14.22 15.26
N GLY A 239 -15.71 13.43 14.41
CA GLY A 239 -14.74 12.41 14.79
C GLY A 239 -15.34 11.04 15.15
N ILE A 240 -16.68 10.90 15.20
CA ILE A 240 -17.38 9.66 15.57
C ILE A 240 -18.22 9.12 14.41
N GLY A 241 -19.12 9.92 13.84
CA GLY A 241 -19.94 9.53 12.67
C GLY A 241 -19.37 10.04 11.33
N HIS A 242 -18.56 11.08 11.39
CA HIS A 242 -17.94 11.74 10.24
C HIS A 242 -16.76 12.57 10.73
N ARG A 243 -15.83 12.91 9.84
CA ARG A 243 -14.77 13.89 10.08
C ARG A 243 -14.77 14.86 8.91
N ASP A 244 -15.04 16.12 9.25
CA ASP A 244 -14.86 17.28 8.38
C ASP A 244 -13.75 18.14 9.01
N LEU A 245 -12.85 18.68 8.19
CA LEU A 245 -11.74 19.50 8.66
C LEU A 245 -12.09 20.99 8.63
N THR A 246 -13.20 21.33 7.99
CA THR A 246 -13.72 22.68 7.87
C THR A 246 -14.99 22.87 8.70
N GLY A 247 -15.26 24.10 9.09
CA GLY A 247 -16.41 24.41 9.94
C GLY A 247 -17.63 24.79 9.11
N GLY A 248 -18.73 24.07 9.31
CA GLY A 248 -20.03 24.32 8.70
C GLY A 248 -20.20 23.78 7.28
N ASN A 249 -21.44 23.42 6.94
CA ASN A 249 -21.83 22.90 5.63
C ASN A 249 -21.92 24.01 4.55
N SER A 250 -20.86 24.16 3.77
CA SER A 250 -20.68 25.02 2.60
C SER A 250 -21.75 24.84 1.52
N GLY A 251 -22.29 23.64 1.37
CA GLY A 251 -23.40 23.35 0.45
C GLY A 251 -24.79 23.70 1.01
N GLY A 252 -24.89 23.86 2.34
CA GLY A 252 -26.07 24.34 3.06
C GLY A 252 -27.31 23.44 2.96
N ALA A 253 -27.17 22.18 2.55
CA ALA A 253 -28.29 21.28 2.28
C ALA A 253 -28.33 20.04 3.18
N TYR A 254 -29.52 19.43 3.27
CA TYR A 254 -29.83 18.14 3.89
C TYR A 254 -29.65 18.05 5.42
N ARG A 255 -28.45 18.29 5.95
CA ARG A 255 -28.11 18.12 7.37
C ARG A 255 -27.37 19.32 7.94
N ALA A 256 -27.65 19.63 9.19
CA ALA A 256 -26.96 20.65 9.99
C ALA A 256 -25.74 20.05 10.70
N THR A 257 -24.79 19.53 9.91
CA THR A 257 -23.47 19.04 10.34
C THR A 257 -22.39 19.90 9.67
N ASP A 258 -21.12 19.64 9.98
CA ASP A 258 -20.02 20.28 9.27
C ASP A 258 -19.82 19.70 7.86
N VAL A 259 -20.21 18.43 7.61
CA VAL A 259 -20.13 17.82 6.27
C VAL A 259 -20.79 18.67 5.19
N ASP A 260 -20.01 18.98 4.16
CA ASP A 260 -20.39 19.79 3.02
C ASP A 260 -21.30 19.05 2.03
N ILE A 261 -22.60 19.36 2.09
CA ILE A 261 -23.66 18.70 1.32
C ILE A 261 -24.41 19.73 0.48
N SER A 262 -24.50 19.48 -0.83
CA SER A 262 -25.25 20.34 -1.76
C SER A 262 -26.34 19.57 -2.51
N THR A 263 -27.35 20.30 -3.01
CA THR A 263 -28.37 19.72 -3.91
C THR A 263 -27.81 19.55 -5.32
N THR A 264 -28.15 18.44 -5.99
CA THR A 264 -27.75 18.21 -7.39
C THR A 264 -28.81 18.74 -8.37
N SER A 265 -28.40 19.08 -9.59
CA SER A 265 -29.29 19.58 -10.65
C SER A 265 -30.28 18.53 -11.19
N THR A 266 -30.03 17.26 -10.90
CA THR A 266 -30.86 16.11 -11.29
C THR A 266 -31.81 15.64 -10.17
N GLY A 267 -31.79 16.30 -9.01
CA GLY A 267 -32.48 15.88 -7.79
C GLY A 267 -31.61 14.96 -6.91
N GLY A 268 -31.77 15.07 -5.58
CA GLY A 268 -30.92 14.41 -4.58
C GLY A 268 -29.80 15.32 -4.07
N HIS A 269 -28.88 14.76 -3.27
CA HIS A 269 -27.73 15.49 -2.74
C HIS A 269 -26.40 14.84 -3.17
N THR A 270 -25.32 15.54 -2.83
CA THR A 270 -23.94 15.07 -3.00
C THR A 270 -23.14 15.62 -1.85
N VAL A 271 -22.17 14.85 -1.40
CA VAL A 271 -21.07 15.38 -0.59
C VAL A 271 -20.04 15.97 -1.56
N GLY A 272 -19.51 17.15 -1.23
CA GLY A 272 -18.51 17.88 -2.01
C GLY A 272 -17.58 18.66 -1.09
N TRP A 273 -16.72 19.53 -1.65
CA TRP A 273 -15.71 20.30 -0.88
C TRP A 273 -14.81 19.44 0.02
N THR A 274 -14.71 18.16 -0.29
CA THR A 274 -13.99 17.16 0.48
C THR A 274 -12.50 17.45 0.50
N ASP A 275 -11.90 17.47 1.67
CA ASP A 275 -10.46 17.65 1.89
C ASP A 275 -9.76 16.33 2.26
N PRO A 276 -8.46 16.19 1.96
CA PRO A 276 -7.67 15.04 2.40
C PRO A 276 -7.68 14.87 3.92
N GLY A 277 -7.97 13.65 4.38
CA GLY A 277 -8.09 13.28 5.78
C GLY A 277 -9.52 13.33 6.33
N GLU A 278 -10.49 13.78 5.55
CA GLU A 278 -11.91 13.69 5.87
C GLU A 278 -12.46 12.28 5.63
N TRP A 279 -13.54 11.94 6.34
CA TRP A 279 -14.17 10.65 6.16
C TRP A 279 -15.64 10.62 6.59
N LEU A 280 -16.39 9.68 6.04
CA LEU A 280 -17.81 9.43 6.32
C LEU A 280 -18.01 7.98 6.74
N LEU A 281 -18.63 7.74 7.90
CA LEU A 281 -18.94 6.40 8.41
C LEU A 281 -20.36 5.99 8.08
N TYR A 282 -20.56 4.71 7.75
CA TYR A 282 -21.86 4.10 7.49
C TYR A 282 -21.95 2.76 8.20
N SER A 283 -23.02 2.55 8.95
CA SER A 283 -23.38 1.26 9.50
C SER A 283 -24.07 0.41 8.42
N VAL A 284 -23.42 -0.66 7.97
CA VAL A 284 -23.94 -1.55 6.92
C VAL A 284 -24.19 -2.96 7.46
N ASN A 285 -25.04 -3.72 6.78
CA ASN A 285 -25.26 -5.14 7.03
C ASN A 285 -25.14 -5.91 5.72
N VAL A 286 -24.03 -6.64 5.57
CA VAL A 286 -23.75 -7.51 4.44
C VAL A 286 -24.58 -8.77 4.59
N GLU A 287 -25.52 -9.02 3.67
CA GLU A 287 -26.48 -10.12 3.77
C GLU A 287 -25.79 -11.49 3.77
N SER A 288 -24.72 -11.63 2.97
CA SER A 288 -23.89 -12.84 2.92
C SER A 288 -22.44 -12.52 2.61
N GLY A 289 -21.49 -13.22 3.24
CA GLY A 289 -20.08 -13.07 2.88
C GLY A 289 -19.82 -13.47 1.43
N GLY A 290 -18.94 -12.75 0.74
CA GLY A 290 -18.66 -12.99 -0.67
C GLY A 290 -17.93 -11.83 -1.36
N THR A 291 -17.81 -11.95 -2.67
CA THR A 291 -17.21 -10.91 -3.51
C THR A 291 -18.28 -9.92 -3.95
N TYR A 292 -17.97 -8.63 -3.81
CA TYR A 292 -18.85 -7.52 -4.16
C TYR A 292 -18.10 -6.54 -5.07
N THR A 293 -18.83 -5.80 -5.89
CA THR A 293 -18.31 -4.63 -6.60
C THR A 293 -18.83 -3.38 -5.90
N VAL A 294 -17.92 -2.56 -5.38
CA VAL A 294 -18.21 -1.23 -4.83
C VAL A 294 -18.07 -0.23 -5.96
N THR A 295 -19.16 0.44 -6.33
CA THR A 295 -19.20 1.49 -7.36
C THR A 295 -19.53 2.82 -6.71
N ALA A 296 -18.64 3.81 -6.80
CA ALA A 296 -18.91 5.17 -6.34
C ALA A 296 -19.28 6.08 -7.53
N ARG A 297 -20.34 6.88 -7.36
CA ARG A 297 -20.76 7.91 -8.30
C ARG A 297 -20.07 9.22 -7.96
N VAL A 298 -19.07 9.62 -8.76
CA VAL A 298 -18.15 10.72 -8.44
C VAL A 298 -18.11 11.82 -9.50
N ALA A 299 -17.73 13.04 -9.12
CA ALA A 299 -17.55 14.16 -10.05
C ALA A 299 -16.40 15.10 -9.64
N SER A 300 -15.71 15.68 -10.63
CA SER A 300 -14.72 16.74 -10.44
C SER A 300 -14.61 17.62 -11.68
N ALA A 301 -14.39 18.93 -11.48
CA ALA A 301 -14.17 19.89 -12.58
C ALA A 301 -12.73 19.87 -13.15
N GLY A 302 -11.82 19.13 -12.52
CA GLY A 302 -10.44 18.90 -12.95
C GLY A 302 -10.02 17.47 -12.61
N ARG A 303 -8.73 17.13 -12.68
CA ARG A 303 -8.28 15.81 -12.17
C ARG A 303 -8.63 15.76 -10.68
N GLY A 304 -9.52 14.86 -10.30
CA GLY A 304 -9.90 14.68 -8.90
C GLY A 304 -8.77 14.04 -8.09
N GLY A 305 -9.03 13.95 -6.80
CA GLY A 305 -8.18 13.30 -5.83
C GLY A 305 -8.41 11.79 -5.78
N THR A 306 -7.94 11.18 -4.69
CA THR A 306 -8.18 9.77 -4.40
C THR A 306 -8.97 9.59 -3.11
N PHE A 307 -9.77 8.55 -3.04
CA PHE A 307 -10.47 8.10 -1.84
C PHE A 307 -10.41 6.57 -1.79
N HIS A 308 -10.62 5.97 -0.63
CA HIS A 308 -10.81 4.52 -0.53
C HIS A 308 -12.00 4.20 0.38
N VAL A 309 -12.42 2.93 0.36
CA VAL A 309 -13.54 2.44 1.17
C VAL A 309 -13.05 1.33 2.08
N GLU A 310 -13.14 1.60 3.37
CA GLU A 310 -12.84 0.64 4.43
C GLU A 310 -14.10 -0.13 4.84
N PHE A 311 -13.89 -1.38 5.25
CA PHE A 311 -14.87 -2.14 6.01
C PHE A 311 -14.22 -2.62 7.31
N ASN A 312 -14.81 -2.27 8.45
CA ASN A 312 -14.28 -2.50 9.79
C ASN A 312 -12.84 -1.98 10.00
N GLY A 313 -12.51 -0.86 9.35
CA GLY A 313 -11.18 -0.21 9.45
C GLY A 313 -10.09 -0.89 8.61
N GLU A 314 -10.46 -1.80 7.71
CA GLU A 314 -9.55 -2.35 6.70
C GLU A 314 -9.89 -1.77 5.34
N ASP A 315 -8.91 -1.18 4.66
CA ASP A 315 -9.06 -0.71 3.28
C ASP A 315 -9.35 -1.91 2.37
N LYS A 316 -10.56 -1.94 1.80
CA LYS A 316 -10.99 -3.02 0.90
C LYS A 316 -10.82 -2.68 -0.57
N THR A 317 -10.75 -1.41 -0.93
CA THR A 317 -10.75 -0.98 -2.34
C THR A 317 -9.38 -0.59 -2.86
N GLY A 318 -8.44 -0.25 -1.97
CA GLY A 318 -7.29 0.55 -2.34
C GLY A 318 -7.71 1.97 -2.74
N ALA A 319 -6.74 2.80 -3.09
CA ALA A 319 -6.97 4.15 -3.57
C ALA A 319 -7.75 4.16 -4.90
N MET A 320 -8.98 4.63 -4.86
CA MET A 320 -9.84 4.88 -6.01
C MET A 320 -9.68 6.34 -6.47
N SER A 321 -9.35 6.55 -7.75
CA SER A 321 -9.16 7.89 -8.31
C SER A 321 -10.45 8.49 -8.83
N ILE A 322 -10.74 9.74 -8.49
CA ILE A 322 -11.83 10.52 -9.11
C ILE A 322 -11.30 11.13 -10.42
N PRO A 323 -11.79 10.72 -11.60
CA PRO A 323 -11.33 11.29 -12.87
C PRO A 323 -11.82 12.72 -13.06
N ASN A 324 -11.23 13.45 -14.00
CA ASN A 324 -11.85 14.68 -14.50
C ASN A 324 -13.14 14.33 -15.24
N THR A 325 -14.28 14.72 -14.69
CA THR A 325 -15.60 14.43 -15.25
C THR A 325 -16.17 15.59 -16.06
N GLY A 326 -15.46 16.72 -16.12
CA GLY A 326 -15.86 17.91 -16.88
C GLY A 326 -16.73 18.89 -16.10
N GLY A 327 -16.94 18.69 -14.78
CA GLY A 327 -17.67 19.63 -13.93
C GLY A 327 -18.16 19.00 -12.63
N TRP A 328 -18.42 19.83 -11.60
CA TRP A 328 -18.87 19.40 -10.27
C TRP A 328 -20.25 18.73 -10.25
N GLY A 329 -21.08 18.95 -11.28
CA GLY A 329 -22.37 18.26 -11.47
C GLY A 329 -22.34 17.16 -12.55
N SER A 330 -21.18 16.88 -13.14
CA SER A 330 -21.03 15.88 -14.21
C SER A 330 -20.50 14.59 -13.60
N TYR A 331 -21.34 13.58 -13.37
CA TYR A 331 -20.93 12.39 -12.63
C TYR A 331 -20.50 11.22 -13.53
N ARG A 332 -19.53 10.43 -13.05
CA ARG A 332 -19.10 9.14 -13.60
C ARG A 332 -19.01 8.09 -12.50
N ASP A 333 -19.04 6.82 -12.88
CA ASP A 333 -18.91 5.69 -11.95
C ASP A 333 -17.44 5.23 -11.95
N VAL A 334 -16.89 5.03 -10.76
CA VAL A 334 -15.61 4.35 -10.53
C VAL A 334 -15.86 3.15 -9.64
N ALA A 335 -15.16 2.03 -9.87
CA ALA A 335 -15.48 0.78 -9.19
C ALA A 335 -14.24 0.00 -8.76
N ALA A 336 -14.38 -0.74 -7.66
CA ALA A 336 -13.41 -1.69 -7.15
C ALA A 336 -14.12 -3.00 -6.75
N THR A 337 -13.41 -4.12 -6.86
CA THR A 337 -13.93 -5.42 -6.41
C THR A 337 -13.36 -5.72 -5.03
N VAL A 338 -14.24 -6.06 -4.09
CA VAL A 338 -13.92 -6.28 -2.68
C VAL A 338 -14.43 -7.63 -2.21
N THR A 339 -13.80 -8.21 -1.19
CA THR A 339 -14.34 -9.38 -0.48
C THR A 339 -14.81 -8.94 0.89
N LEU A 340 -16.09 -9.20 1.20
CA LEU A 340 -16.74 -8.79 2.43
C LEU A 340 -17.21 -10.01 3.21
N ASP A 341 -17.09 -9.94 4.54
CA ASP A 341 -17.71 -10.90 5.44
C ASP A 341 -19.22 -10.67 5.56
N GLY A 342 -19.99 -11.71 5.87
CA GLY A 342 -21.42 -11.56 6.16
C GLY A 342 -21.64 -10.89 7.53
N GLY A 343 -22.68 -10.07 7.64
CA GLY A 343 -23.13 -9.46 8.89
C GLY A 343 -22.91 -7.96 8.97
N ALA A 344 -23.08 -7.43 10.18
CA ALA A 344 -22.95 -6.00 10.45
C ALA A 344 -21.49 -5.54 10.35
N GLN A 345 -21.25 -4.46 9.61
CA GLN A 345 -19.92 -3.87 9.43
C GLN A 345 -19.98 -2.35 9.48
N ALA A 346 -18.86 -1.74 9.84
CA ALA A 346 -18.63 -0.31 9.74
C ALA A 346 -17.96 -0.02 8.38
N MET A 347 -18.69 0.57 7.43
CA MET A 347 -18.12 1.00 6.15
C MET A 347 -17.69 2.46 6.26
N ARG A 348 -16.50 2.82 5.79
CA ARG A 348 -16.05 4.23 5.78
C ARG A 348 -15.54 4.62 4.41
N ILE A 349 -15.94 5.80 3.92
CA ILE A 349 -15.29 6.46 2.80
C ILE A 349 -14.23 7.39 3.37
N ILE A 350 -12.98 7.25 2.96
CA ILE A 350 -11.88 8.13 3.37
C ILE A 350 -11.36 8.89 2.17
N PHE A 351 -11.28 10.21 2.29
CA PHE A 351 -10.75 11.11 1.27
C PHE A 351 -9.23 11.26 1.47
N ASP A 352 -8.41 10.73 0.56
CA ASP A 352 -6.98 10.51 0.80
C ASP A 352 -6.10 11.66 0.32
N SER A 353 -6.38 12.17 -0.88
CA SER A 353 -5.53 13.17 -1.53
C SER A 353 -6.36 14.10 -2.38
N ALA A 354 -5.97 15.36 -2.46
CA ALA A 354 -6.69 16.37 -3.23
C ALA A 354 -6.34 16.27 -4.72
N GLY A 355 -7.31 16.61 -5.56
CA GLY A 355 -7.12 16.76 -6.99
C GLY A 355 -6.47 18.10 -7.37
N SER A 356 -6.34 18.33 -8.67
CA SER A 356 -5.79 19.58 -9.23
C SER A 356 -6.63 20.83 -8.92
N THR A 357 -7.82 20.65 -8.35
CA THR A 357 -8.77 21.69 -7.98
C THR A 357 -8.73 22.03 -6.49
N GLY A 358 -7.88 21.36 -5.70
CA GLY A 358 -7.75 21.56 -4.26
C GLY A 358 -8.70 20.70 -3.41
N SER A 359 -9.69 20.04 -4.01
CA SER A 359 -10.61 19.11 -3.33
C SER A 359 -10.45 17.69 -3.88
N VAL A 360 -10.81 16.67 -3.10
CA VAL A 360 -10.80 15.27 -3.54
C VAL A 360 -11.85 15.04 -4.63
N GLY A 361 -13.12 15.39 -4.39
CA GLY A 361 -14.16 15.39 -5.42
C GLY A 361 -15.56 15.20 -4.83
N ASN A 362 -16.57 15.39 -5.66
CA ASN A 362 -17.95 15.14 -5.24
C ASN A 362 -18.24 13.63 -5.25
N VAL A 363 -18.91 13.14 -4.22
CA VAL A 363 -19.44 11.77 -4.15
C VAL A 363 -20.95 11.85 -3.92
N SER A 364 -21.71 11.20 -4.79
CA SER A 364 -23.18 11.17 -4.71
C SER A 364 -23.69 9.93 -3.98
N PHE A 365 -23.25 8.73 -4.39
CA PHE A 365 -23.62 7.49 -3.72
C PHE A 365 -22.57 6.41 -3.91
N LEU A 366 -22.63 5.38 -3.06
CA LEU A 366 -21.97 4.10 -3.27
C LEU A 366 -23.03 3.03 -3.55
N ARG A 367 -22.85 2.28 -4.64
CA ARG A 367 -23.64 1.10 -4.99
C ARG A 367 -22.76 -0.13 -4.80
N ILE A 368 -23.21 -1.05 -3.95
CA ILE A 368 -22.49 -2.28 -3.63
C ILE A 368 -23.34 -3.45 -4.11
N GLU A 369 -22.83 -4.17 -5.09
CA GLU A 369 -23.55 -5.27 -5.75
C GLU A 369 -22.76 -6.55 -5.56
N ALA A 370 -23.44 -7.68 -5.33
CA ALA A 370 -22.77 -8.97 -5.35
C ALA A 370 -22.12 -9.13 -6.73
N ALA A 371 -20.82 -9.44 -6.76
CA ALA A 371 -20.12 -9.66 -8.01
C ALA A 371 -20.81 -10.83 -8.72
N ALA A 372 -21.12 -10.66 -10.01
CA ALA A 372 -21.72 -11.73 -10.79
C ALA A 372 -20.86 -12.99 -10.66
N ALA A 373 -21.45 -14.08 -10.17
CA ALA A 373 -20.75 -15.35 -10.04
C ALA A 373 -20.12 -15.69 -11.39
N ALA A 374 -18.80 -15.85 -11.44
CA ALA A 374 -18.15 -16.45 -12.59
C ALA A 374 -18.87 -17.79 -12.86
N ALA A 375 -19.24 -18.03 -14.12
CA ALA A 375 -19.84 -19.29 -14.53
C ALA A 375 -19.02 -20.47 -13.97
N PRO A 376 -19.65 -21.53 -13.46
CA PRO A 376 -18.95 -22.56 -12.70
C PRO A 376 -17.84 -23.18 -13.54
N ALA A 377 -16.62 -23.14 -13.00
CA ALA A 377 -15.50 -23.91 -13.52
C ALA A 377 -15.83 -25.41 -13.44
N PRO A 378 -15.46 -26.23 -14.45
CA PRO A 378 -15.68 -27.67 -14.40
C PRO A 378 -14.91 -28.30 -13.23
N ALA A 379 -15.50 -29.34 -12.62
CA ALA A 379 -15.06 -29.98 -11.37
C ALA A 379 -13.56 -30.41 -11.35
N PRO A 380 -12.91 -30.41 -10.18
CA PRO A 380 -11.47 -30.66 -10.07
C PRO A 380 -11.12 -32.12 -10.36
N ALA A 381 -10.18 -32.33 -11.28
CA ALA A 381 -9.52 -33.61 -11.52
C ALA A 381 -8.53 -33.95 -10.37
N PRO A 382 -8.19 -35.24 -10.15
CA PRO A 382 -7.31 -35.64 -9.06
C PRO A 382 -5.93 -34.98 -9.18
N ALA A 383 -5.32 -34.68 -8.03
CA ALA A 383 -4.04 -33.97 -7.92
C ALA A 383 -2.97 -34.52 -8.89
N PRO A 384 -2.31 -33.67 -9.70
CA PRO A 384 -1.22 -34.12 -10.56
C PRO A 384 0.00 -34.49 -9.72
N ALA A 385 0.63 -35.59 -10.12
CA ALA A 385 1.97 -36.00 -9.67
C ALA A 385 3.01 -34.88 -9.97
N PRO A 386 4.20 -34.92 -9.33
CA PRO A 386 5.23 -33.90 -9.52
C PRO A 386 5.54 -33.72 -11.01
N ALA A 387 5.61 -32.47 -11.47
CA ALA A 387 5.75 -32.12 -12.87
C ALA A 387 6.95 -32.85 -13.52
N PRO A 388 6.73 -33.58 -14.63
CA PRO A 388 7.83 -34.11 -15.44
C PRO A 388 8.50 -32.98 -16.24
N ALA A 389 9.73 -33.25 -16.67
CA ALA A 389 10.54 -32.43 -17.57
C ALA A 389 9.77 -32.07 -18.87
N PRO A 390 10.14 -30.98 -19.57
CA PRO A 390 9.27 -30.27 -20.52
C PRO A 390 8.87 -31.15 -21.70
N SER A 391 7.58 -31.18 -22.03
CA SER A 391 7.06 -31.86 -23.21
C SER A 391 6.49 -30.89 -24.24
N THR A 392 7.11 -30.92 -25.41
CA THR A 392 6.65 -30.45 -26.72
C THR A 392 5.23 -30.92 -27.03
N GLY A 393 4.27 -29.98 -27.14
CA GLY A 393 2.90 -30.23 -27.56
C GLY A 393 2.51 -29.33 -28.75
N SER A 394 2.04 -29.96 -29.82
CA SER A 394 1.91 -29.47 -31.21
C SER A 394 0.68 -28.61 -31.52
N ASP A 395 -0.02 -28.06 -30.52
CA ASP A 395 -1.24 -27.24 -30.74
C ASP A 395 -0.97 -25.73 -30.63
N GLY A 396 0.29 -25.36 -30.43
CA GLY A 396 0.73 -23.98 -30.33
C GLY A 396 0.40 -23.31 -29.01
N GLY A 397 1.43 -22.90 -28.28
CA GLY A 397 1.29 -22.26 -26.97
C GLY A 397 0.67 -20.86 -27.05
N ARG A 398 0.20 -20.37 -25.91
CA ARG A 398 -0.11 -18.95 -25.73
C ARG A 398 1.08 -18.27 -25.06
N LEU A 399 1.39 -17.04 -25.47
CA LEU A 399 2.41 -16.21 -24.86
C LEU A 399 1.81 -14.86 -24.49
N ARG A 400 1.87 -14.48 -23.21
CA ARG A 400 1.56 -13.13 -22.74
C ARG A 400 2.84 -12.35 -22.51
N VAL A 401 2.98 -11.20 -23.17
CA VAL A 401 4.14 -10.30 -23.02
C VAL A 401 3.68 -8.96 -22.48
N MET A 402 4.39 -8.45 -21.48
CA MET A 402 4.23 -7.10 -20.94
C MET A 402 5.45 -6.26 -21.27
N SER A 403 5.26 -4.99 -21.63
CA SER A 403 6.31 -3.96 -21.62
C SER A 403 5.94 -2.86 -20.65
N TRP A 404 6.90 -2.40 -19.84
CA TRP A 404 6.67 -1.39 -18.83
C TRP A 404 7.94 -0.61 -18.47
N ASN A 405 7.93 0.71 -18.69
CA ASN A 405 8.87 1.61 -18.03
C ASN A 405 8.48 1.78 -16.55
N ILE A 406 9.38 1.37 -15.64
CA ILE A 406 9.09 1.29 -14.20
C ILE A 406 9.58 2.49 -13.40
N ASN A 407 10.11 3.53 -14.04
CA ASN A 407 10.57 4.74 -13.37
C ASN A 407 11.49 4.47 -12.17
N PHE A 408 12.53 3.67 -12.39
CA PHE A 408 13.46 3.25 -11.35
C PHE A 408 12.78 2.65 -10.11
N GLY A 409 11.66 1.94 -10.32
CA GLY A 409 10.89 1.29 -9.25
C GLY A 409 9.74 2.13 -8.70
N GLY A 410 9.59 3.39 -9.12
CA GLY A 410 8.45 4.25 -8.76
C GLY A 410 8.22 4.45 -7.26
N GLY A 411 9.22 4.18 -6.42
CA GLY A 411 9.12 4.14 -4.96
C GLY A 411 8.44 2.90 -4.38
N ASP A 412 7.93 1.98 -5.21
CA ASP A 412 7.34 0.71 -4.78
C ASP A 412 7.67 -0.48 -5.72
N PRO A 413 8.93 -0.94 -5.74
CA PRO A 413 9.33 -2.07 -6.56
C PRO A 413 8.62 -3.40 -6.26
N TRP A 414 8.13 -3.58 -5.03
CA TRP A 414 7.39 -4.78 -4.65
C TRP A 414 5.98 -4.77 -5.23
N GLY A 415 5.26 -3.65 -5.11
CA GLY A 415 3.96 -3.48 -5.73
C GLY A 415 4.03 -3.56 -7.26
N GLN A 416 5.09 -3.07 -7.87
CA GLN A 416 5.33 -3.27 -9.31
C GLN A 416 5.49 -4.76 -9.66
N ALA A 417 6.25 -5.54 -8.87
CA ALA A 417 6.33 -6.99 -9.04
C ALA A 417 4.98 -7.69 -8.83
N GLN A 418 4.13 -7.18 -7.93
CA GLN A 418 2.75 -7.66 -7.74
C GLN A 418 1.86 -7.40 -8.94
N ASP A 419 1.93 -6.21 -9.54
CA ASP A 419 1.18 -5.87 -10.76
C ASP A 419 1.61 -6.77 -11.92
N VAL A 420 2.92 -7.03 -12.05
CA VAL A 420 3.46 -7.98 -13.01
C VAL A 420 2.93 -9.40 -12.76
N ALA A 421 2.95 -9.89 -11.53
CA ALA A 421 2.42 -11.22 -11.19
C ALA A 421 0.91 -11.34 -11.49
N ASN A 422 0.14 -10.33 -11.10
CA ASN A 422 -1.32 -10.27 -11.29
C ASN A 422 -1.71 -10.19 -12.78
N SER A 423 -0.86 -9.59 -13.61
CA SER A 423 -1.09 -9.52 -15.06
C SER A 423 -1.11 -10.90 -15.74
N GLY A 424 -0.50 -11.90 -15.11
CA GLY A 424 -0.27 -13.21 -15.72
C GLY A 424 0.65 -13.17 -16.94
N ALA A 425 1.51 -12.16 -17.08
CA ALA A 425 2.50 -12.08 -18.16
C ALA A 425 3.54 -13.19 -18.03
N ASP A 426 3.85 -13.87 -19.13
CA ASP A 426 4.85 -14.94 -19.17
C ASP A 426 6.26 -14.38 -19.38
N VAL A 427 6.34 -13.26 -20.09
CA VAL A 427 7.56 -12.49 -20.35
C VAL A 427 7.29 -11.01 -20.09
N VAL A 428 8.23 -10.33 -19.45
CA VAL A 428 8.08 -8.94 -19.00
C VAL A 428 9.32 -8.17 -19.42
N LEU A 429 9.12 -7.02 -20.06
CA LEU A 429 10.15 -6.13 -20.57
C LEU A 429 10.12 -4.86 -19.72
N LEU A 430 11.06 -4.71 -18.79
CA LEU A 430 11.16 -3.55 -17.92
C LEU A 430 12.19 -2.55 -18.46
N GLN A 431 11.80 -1.29 -18.57
CA GLN A 431 12.69 -0.15 -18.86
C GLN A 431 12.89 0.66 -17.58
N GLU A 432 13.99 1.40 -17.49
CA GLU A 432 14.41 2.12 -16.26
C GLU A 432 14.60 1.21 -15.04
N ALA A 433 14.89 -0.08 -15.27
CA ALA A 433 15.43 -0.91 -14.22
C ALA A 433 16.85 -0.43 -13.88
N SER A 434 17.25 -0.56 -12.62
CA SER A 434 18.58 -0.11 -12.19
C SER A 434 19.22 -1.01 -11.13
N THR A 435 20.50 -0.73 -10.86
CA THR A 435 21.24 -1.30 -9.75
C THR A 435 21.77 -0.23 -8.80
N TYR A 436 21.14 0.94 -8.75
CA TYR A 436 21.59 2.08 -7.93
C TYR A 436 21.19 1.89 -6.46
N ASP A 437 19.89 1.79 -6.20
CA ASP A 437 19.33 1.69 -4.84
C ASP A 437 19.11 0.23 -4.43
N GLU A 438 18.71 -0.61 -5.37
CA GLU A 438 18.61 -2.06 -5.22
C GLU A 438 19.06 -2.77 -6.48
N ASN A 439 19.46 -4.04 -6.37
CA ASN A 439 19.73 -4.88 -7.52
C ASN A 439 18.41 -5.35 -8.15
N MET A 440 17.73 -4.48 -8.93
CA MET A 440 16.44 -4.78 -9.55
C MET A 440 16.43 -6.07 -10.38
N PRO A 441 17.47 -6.38 -11.19
CA PRO A 441 17.54 -7.64 -11.91
C PRO A 441 17.36 -8.89 -11.05
N ALA A 442 18.00 -8.94 -9.87
CA ALA A 442 17.86 -10.06 -8.95
C ALA A 442 16.56 -9.98 -8.15
N THR A 443 16.26 -8.82 -7.59
CA THR A 443 15.12 -8.64 -6.68
C THR A 443 13.78 -8.84 -7.39
N TYR A 444 13.59 -8.37 -8.62
CA TYR A 444 12.34 -8.63 -9.36
C TYR A 444 12.12 -10.10 -9.68
N ALA A 445 13.18 -10.83 -10.08
CA ALA A 445 13.06 -12.27 -10.32
C ALA A 445 12.69 -13.02 -9.02
N ASP A 446 13.29 -12.65 -7.89
CA ASP A 446 13.00 -13.23 -6.58
C ASP A 446 11.60 -12.89 -6.08
N ARG A 447 11.14 -11.64 -6.28
CA ARG A 447 9.79 -11.19 -5.95
C ARG A 447 8.75 -11.95 -6.75
N LEU A 448 8.93 -12.02 -8.07
CA LEU A 448 8.03 -12.76 -8.93
C LEU A 448 8.02 -14.24 -8.59
N ARG A 449 9.15 -14.81 -8.21
CA ARG A 449 9.20 -16.18 -7.68
C ARG A 449 8.37 -16.35 -6.41
N GLN A 450 8.47 -15.41 -5.46
CA GLN A 450 7.68 -15.45 -4.22
C GLN A 450 6.18 -15.32 -4.50
N LEU A 451 5.81 -14.40 -5.40
CA LEU A 451 4.42 -14.08 -5.70
C LEU A 451 3.72 -15.14 -6.57
N THR A 452 4.46 -15.78 -7.48
CA THR A 452 3.88 -16.75 -8.43
C THR A 452 4.17 -18.20 -8.08
N GLY A 453 5.10 -18.45 -7.16
CA GLY A 453 5.60 -19.80 -6.85
C GLY A 453 6.42 -20.45 -7.97
N GLN A 454 6.77 -19.69 -9.03
CA GLN A 454 7.46 -20.18 -10.22
C GLN A 454 8.87 -19.58 -10.33
N THR A 455 9.80 -20.28 -10.96
CA THR A 455 11.11 -19.70 -11.26
C THR A 455 10.96 -18.65 -12.37
N TRP A 456 11.59 -17.50 -12.16
CA TRP A 456 11.72 -16.45 -13.16
C TRP A 456 13.19 -16.27 -13.55
N TYR A 457 13.44 -16.26 -14.85
CA TYR A 457 14.75 -16.05 -15.45
C TYR A 457 14.89 -14.59 -15.88
N SER A 458 16.08 -14.02 -15.76
CA SER A 458 16.34 -12.61 -16.04
C SER A 458 17.45 -12.41 -17.08
N VAL A 459 17.25 -11.47 -18.01
CA VAL A 459 18.32 -10.91 -18.86
C VAL A 459 18.49 -9.44 -18.54
N TRP A 460 19.64 -9.07 -17.98
CA TRP A 460 19.98 -7.69 -17.63
C TRP A 460 20.89 -7.07 -18.70
N ALA A 461 20.52 -5.88 -19.19
CA ALA A 461 21.31 -5.10 -20.12
C ALA A 461 21.54 -3.68 -19.57
N PRO A 462 22.66 -3.43 -18.86
CA PRO A 462 23.00 -2.11 -18.35
C PRO A 462 23.41 -1.16 -19.48
N SER A 463 23.06 0.12 -19.33
CA SER A 463 23.54 1.24 -20.15
C SER A 463 25.06 1.42 -20.04
N GLN A 464 25.63 1.07 -18.88
CA GLN A 464 27.06 1.15 -18.59
C GLN A 464 27.59 -0.19 -18.05
N PRO A 465 27.92 -1.14 -18.95
CA PRO A 465 28.45 -2.44 -18.55
C PRO A 465 29.74 -2.30 -17.73
N GLY A 466 29.78 -3.00 -16.59
CA GLY A 466 30.94 -3.00 -15.69
C GLY A 466 30.96 -1.85 -14.66
N ALA A 467 30.00 -0.94 -14.68
CA ALA A 467 29.82 0.05 -13.62
C ALA A 467 29.33 -0.61 -12.32
N SER A 468 29.67 -0.01 -11.16
CA SER A 468 29.17 -0.46 -9.86
C SER A 468 27.67 -0.25 -9.67
N GLY A 469 27.07 0.67 -10.44
CA GLY A 469 25.64 0.92 -10.52
C GLY A 469 25.27 1.40 -11.93
N SER A 470 24.18 0.90 -12.51
CA SER A 470 23.74 1.30 -13.85
C SER A 470 22.22 1.18 -13.98
N GLN A 471 21.62 2.06 -14.80
CA GLN A 471 20.29 1.86 -15.36
C GLN A 471 20.33 1.00 -16.61
N GLY A 472 19.21 0.43 -17.03
CA GLY A 472 19.16 -0.38 -18.24
C GLY A 472 17.79 -1.00 -18.48
N THR A 473 17.79 -2.03 -19.31
CA THR A 473 16.61 -2.83 -19.60
C THR A 473 16.73 -4.22 -18.98
N LEU A 474 15.60 -4.76 -18.54
CA LEU A 474 15.51 -6.06 -17.90
C LEU A 474 14.42 -6.89 -18.59
N ILE A 475 14.74 -8.12 -19.00
CA ILE A 475 13.75 -9.10 -19.43
C ILE A 475 13.57 -10.12 -18.31
N LEU A 476 12.33 -10.39 -17.91
CA LEU A 476 11.97 -11.45 -16.98
C LEU A 476 11.10 -12.47 -17.72
N SER A 477 11.35 -13.77 -17.51
CA SER A 477 10.64 -14.85 -18.22
C SER A 477 10.36 -16.03 -17.29
N ARG A 478 9.14 -16.56 -17.35
CA ARG A 478 8.79 -17.86 -16.72
C ARG A 478 9.29 -19.05 -17.52
N TYR A 479 9.50 -18.86 -18.83
CA TYR A 479 10.11 -19.86 -19.70
C TYR A 479 11.64 -19.83 -19.56
N TRP A 480 12.24 -21.01 -19.63
CA TRP A 480 13.69 -21.14 -19.71
C TRP A 480 14.23 -20.35 -20.91
N ILE A 481 15.27 -19.55 -20.65
CA ILE A 481 15.94 -18.75 -21.67
C ILE A 481 17.00 -19.63 -22.33
N VAL A 482 16.72 -20.03 -23.57
CA VAL A 482 17.57 -20.93 -24.37
C VAL A 482 18.87 -20.25 -24.78
N ASP A 483 18.79 -18.96 -25.09
CA ASP A 483 19.90 -18.12 -25.49
C ASP A 483 19.61 -16.66 -25.14
N GLN A 484 20.62 -15.86 -24.87
CA GLN A 484 20.46 -14.47 -24.45
C GLN A 484 21.62 -13.60 -24.91
N SER A 485 21.35 -12.31 -25.09
CA SER A 485 22.37 -11.33 -25.42
C SER A 485 21.99 -9.95 -24.92
N ALA A 486 22.98 -9.13 -24.63
CA ALA A 486 22.82 -7.73 -24.27
C ALA A 486 23.72 -6.87 -25.16
N ALA A 487 23.28 -5.66 -25.48
CA ALA A 487 24.02 -4.68 -26.25
C ALA A 487 23.83 -3.28 -25.67
N VAL A 488 24.75 -2.37 -25.98
CA VAL A 488 24.62 -0.94 -25.66
C VAL A 488 24.60 -0.17 -26.96
N PHE A 489 23.53 0.55 -27.21
CA PHE A 489 23.37 1.39 -28.39
C PHE A 489 23.41 2.84 -27.96
N ASP A 490 24.49 3.55 -28.27
CA ASP A 490 24.64 4.98 -27.96
C ASP A 490 24.18 5.33 -26.52
N GLY A 491 24.66 4.54 -25.54
CA GLY A 491 24.33 4.67 -24.12
C GLY A 491 23.05 3.95 -23.64
N ALA A 492 22.22 3.39 -24.52
CA ALA A 492 21.02 2.63 -24.13
C ALA A 492 21.31 1.12 -24.03
N GLY A 493 21.10 0.53 -22.85
CA GLY A 493 21.19 -0.92 -22.65
C GLY A 493 19.97 -1.63 -23.26
N THR A 494 20.21 -2.62 -24.12
CA THR A 494 19.17 -3.40 -24.81
C THR A 494 19.37 -4.89 -24.57
N ALA A 495 18.31 -5.58 -24.15
CA ALA A 495 18.34 -7.02 -23.87
C ALA A 495 17.63 -7.84 -24.95
N ARG A 496 18.07 -9.09 -25.15
CA ARG A 496 17.39 -10.14 -25.92
C ARG A 496 17.34 -11.43 -25.12
N ALA A 497 16.18 -12.08 -25.13
CA ALA A 497 15.99 -13.46 -24.70
C ALA A 497 15.43 -14.31 -25.85
N LEU A 498 15.95 -15.52 -26.03
CA LEU A 498 15.37 -16.57 -26.87
C LEU A 498 14.66 -17.57 -25.96
N ILE A 499 13.34 -17.69 -26.11
CA ILE A 499 12.51 -18.59 -25.30
C ILE A 499 11.90 -19.67 -26.20
N ASP A 500 11.68 -20.86 -25.63
CA ASP A 500 11.02 -21.97 -26.33
C ASP A 500 9.60 -22.15 -25.79
N ILE A 501 8.62 -22.06 -26.68
CA ILE A 501 7.20 -22.16 -26.37
C ILE A 501 6.62 -23.28 -27.22
N GLY A 502 6.47 -24.46 -26.62
CA GLY A 502 5.92 -25.62 -27.33
C GLY A 502 6.72 -26.05 -28.57
N GLY A 503 8.05 -25.82 -28.59
CA GLY A 503 8.93 -26.11 -29.72
C GLY A 503 9.14 -24.94 -30.69
N VAL A 504 8.43 -23.83 -30.49
CA VAL A 504 8.64 -22.60 -31.26
C VAL A 504 9.58 -21.69 -30.49
N ARG A 505 10.74 -21.39 -31.09
CA ARG A 505 11.73 -20.48 -30.50
C ARG A 505 11.42 -19.04 -30.88
N VAL A 506 11.13 -18.21 -29.88
CA VAL A 506 10.75 -16.80 -30.05
C VAL A 506 11.84 -15.92 -29.47
N ASN A 507 12.32 -14.95 -30.25
CA ASN A 507 13.19 -13.90 -29.72
C ASN A 507 12.32 -12.78 -29.13
N VAL A 508 12.65 -12.33 -27.93
CA VAL A 508 12.03 -11.17 -27.30
C VAL A 508 13.12 -10.14 -27.03
N PHE A 509 12.91 -8.92 -27.51
CA PHE A 509 13.84 -7.81 -27.38
C PHE A 509 13.23 -6.70 -26.53
N ASN A 510 14.06 -6.09 -25.68
CA ASN A 510 13.68 -4.96 -24.82
C ASN A 510 14.62 -3.78 -25.07
N VAL A 511 14.07 -2.61 -25.39
CA VAL A 511 14.79 -1.36 -25.63
C VAL A 511 14.20 -0.19 -24.81
N HIS A 512 15.02 0.80 -24.49
CA HIS A 512 14.57 2.11 -24.02
C HIS A 512 15.32 3.17 -24.83
N LEU A 513 14.62 3.84 -25.76
CA LEU A 513 15.22 4.83 -26.65
C LEU A 513 15.26 6.22 -26.01
N GLU A 514 16.26 7.01 -26.36
CA GLU A 514 16.53 8.34 -25.81
C GLU A 514 15.35 9.31 -25.99
N TYR A 515 14.94 9.99 -24.92
CA TYR A 515 13.80 10.93 -24.96
C TYR A 515 14.16 12.30 -25.55
N TYR A 516 15.27 12.93 -25.18
CA TYR A 516 15.51 14.34 -25.54
C TYR A 516 16.29 14.51 -26.85
N ASP A 517 17.33 13.70 -27.06
CA ASP A 517 18.21 13.82 -28.23
C ASP A 517 17.73 12.92 -29.37
N THR A 518 17.02 13.52 -30.33
CA THR A 518 16.49 12.82 -31.51
C THR A 518 17.59 12.23 -32.42
N GLY A 519 18.81 12.81 -32.41
CA GLY A 519 19.96 12.28 -33.14
C GLY A 519 20.44 10.97 -32.54
N LYS A 520 20.59 10.93 -31.21
CA LYS A 520 20.87 9.70 -30.46
C LYS A 520 19.75 8.68 -30.61
N ARG A 521 18.48 9.08 -30.45
CA ARG A 521 17.34 8.19 -30.64
C ARG A 521 17.36 7.51 -32.02
N SER A 522 17.69 8.26 -33.07
CA SER A 522 17.85 7.73 -34.43
C SER A 522 19.03 6.77 -34.57
N SER A 523 20.15 7.09 -33.92
CA SER A 523 21.33 6.22 -33.84
C SER A 523 21.00 4.90 -33.13
N GLN A 524 20.30 4.97 -32.01
CA GLN A 524 19.88 3.83 -31.19
C GLN A 524 18.91 2.93 -31.95
N LEU A 525 17.88 3.50 -32.58
CA LEU A 525 16.91 2.71 -33.36
C LEU A 525 17.57 1.98 -34.52
N ARG A 526 18.48 2.64 -35.27
CA ARG A 526 19.21 1.97 -36.37
C ARG A 526 20.04 0.79 -35.86
N GLN A 527 20.81 0.99 -34.79
CA GLN A 527 21.58 -0.09 -34.17
C GLN A 527 20.68 -1.21 -33.67
N PHE A 528 19.54 -0.89 -33.08
CA PHE A 528 18.58 -1.88 -32.60
C PHE A 528 17.99 -2.72 -33.74
N MET A 529 17.54 -2.09 -34.83
CA MET A 529 17.03 -2.81 -36.00
C MET A 529 18.14 -3.64 -36.68
N ASP A 530 19.34 -3.09 -36.85
CA ASP A 530 20.49 -3.82 -37.40
C ASP A 530 20.85 -5.05 -36.55
N TRP A 531 20.75 -4.93 -35.23
CA TRP A 531 20.99 -6.03 -34.30
C TRP A 531 19.89 -7.10 -34.38
N MET A 532 18.61 -6.71 -34.39
CA MET A 532 17.50 -7.65 -34.49
C MET A 532 17.55 -8.50 -35.77
N ARG A 533 18.01 -7.93 -36.89
CA ARG A 533 18.17 -8.66 -38.16
C ARG A 533 19.18 -9.82 -38.11
N GLN A 534 20.06 -9.84 -37.11
CA GLN A 534 21.03 -10.92 -36.92
C GLN A 534 20.36 -12.20 -36.37
N PHE A 535 19.12 -12.09 -35.87
CA PHE A 535 18.41 -13.19 -35.21
C PHE A 535 17.22 -13.65 -36.05
N GLY A 536 17.30 -14.89 -36.55
CA GLY A 536 16.22 -15.53 -37.29
C GLY A 536 15.03 -15.96 -36.42
N GLY A 537 13.96 -16.41 -37.08
CA GLY A 537 12.74 -16.89 -36.42
C GLY A 537 11.76 -15.77 -36.01
N PRO A 538 10.68 -16.12 -35.29
CA PRO A 538 9.71 -15.16 -34.77
C PRO A 538 10.35 -14.19 -33.76
N ARG A 539 10.02 -12.90 -33.84
CA ARG A 539 10.55 -11.86 -32.95
C ARG A 539 9.43 -10.97 -32.41
N ILE A 540 9.53 -10.64 -31.11
CA ILE A 540 8.79 -9.56 -30.46
C ILE A 540 9.81 -8.50 -30.04
N ALA A 541 9.60 -7.26 -30.44
CA ALA A 541 10.44 -6.12 -30.05
C ALA A 541 9.58 -5.14 -29.27
N GLY A 542 9.88 -4.96 -27.99
CA GLY A 542 9.13 -4.07 -27.13
C GLY A 542 10.00 -3.15 -26.30
N GLY A 543 9.32 -2.21 -25.64
CA GLY A 543 9.96 -1.23 -24.78
C GLY A 543 9.40 0.17 -24.98
N ASP A 544 10.10 1.12 -24.38
CA ASP A 544 9.81 2.55 -24.47
C ASP A 544 10.60 3.15 -25.64
N PHE A 545 9.89 3.52 -26.71
CA PHE A 545 10.46 4.12 -27.90
C PHE A 545 10.53 5.65 -27.82
N ASN A 546 9.94 6.24 -26.77
CA ASN A 546 9.83 7.68 -26.57
C ASN A 546 9.24 8.46 -27.76
N SER A 547 8.48 7.77 -28.62
CA SER A 547 7.97 8.27 -29.90
C SER A 547 6.53 7.80 -30.12
N TRP A 548 5.67 8.67 -30.65
CA TRP A 548 4.28 8.30 -30.93
C TRP A 548 4.13 7.62 -32.29
N TRP A 549 2.99 6.97 -32.51
CA TRP A 549 2.65 6.36 -33.79
C TRP A 549 2.68 7.40 -34.92
N GLY A 550 3.16 7.00 -36.10
CA GLY A 550 3.28 7.89 -37.26
C GLY A 550 4.50 8.83 -37.26
N GLU A 551 5.29 8.90 -36.17
CA GLU A 551 6.62 9.51 -36.20
C GLU A 551 7.64 8.65 -36.95
N TRP A 552 8.76 9.25 -37.36
CA TRP A 552 9.76 8.59 -38.18
C TRP A 552 10.27 7.29 -37.55
N TRP A 553 10.54 7.27 -36.24
CA TRP A 553 11.04 6.09 -35.52
C TRP A 553 10.06 4.92 -35.55
N ILE A 554 8.79 5.18 -35.29
CA ILE A 554 7.76 4.14 -35.33
C ILE A 554 7.55 3.66 -36.77
N ARG A 555 7.55 4.56 -37.76
CA ARG A 555 7.50 4.17 -39.19
C ARG A 555 8.71 3.32 -39.63
N GLN A 556 9.89 3.53 -39.05
CA GLN A 556 11.03 2.66 -39.32
C GLN A 556 10.78 1.27 -38.74
N MET A 557 10.28 1.14 -37.50
CA MET A 557 9.91 -0.16 -36.94
C MET A 557 8.86 -0.86 -37.82
N GLU A 558 7.81 -0.15 -38.23
CA GLU A 558 6.74 -0.64 -39.10
C GLU A 558 7.20 -1.02 -40.52
N SER A 559 8.45 -0.72 -40.91
CA SER A 559 8.99 -1.19 -42.19
C SER A 559 9.26 -2.71 -42.18
N GLU A 560 9.57 -3.28 -41.02
CA GLU A 560 9.92 -4.70 -40.84
C GLU A 560 9.04 -5.44 -39.84
N TYR A 561 8.39 -4.69 -38.95
CA TYR A 561 7.53 -5.18 -37.89
C TYR A 561 6.11 -4.67 -38.09
N THR A 562 5.20 -5.21 -37.29
CA THR A 562 3.82 -4.74 -37.20
C THR A 562 3.55 -4.37 -35.75
N ASP A 563 2.90 -3.24 -35.54
CA ASP A 563 2.47 -2.81 -34.21
C ASP A 563 1.34 -3.71 -33.72
N THR A 564 1.56 -4.41 -32.61
CA THR A 564 0.54 -5.32 -32.05
C THR A 564 -0.73 -4.57 -31.65
N TRP A 565 -0.62 -3.31 -31.24
CA TRP A 565 -1.78 -2.50 -30.91
C TRP A 565 -2.67 -2.29 -32.14
N GLN A 566 -2.05 -1.84 -33.24
CA GLN A 566 -2.72 -1.64 -34.52
C GLN A 566 -3.29 -2.94 -35.07
N ASP A 567 -2.52 -4.05 -35.01
CA ASP A 567 -2.95 -5.37 -35.50
C ASP A 567 -4.23 -5.87 -34.84
N VAL A 568 -4.34 -5.69 -33.51
CA VAL A 568 -5.49 -6.20 -32.74
C VAL A 568 -6.67 -5.24 -32.77
N THR A 569 -6.41 -3.93 -32.66
CA THR A 569 -7.48 -2.94 -32.48
C THR A 569 -7.96 -2.32 -33.80
N GLY A 570 -7.14 -2.40 -34.86
CA GLY A 570 -7.35 -1.67 -36.10
C GLY A 570 -7.14 -0.17 -35.99
N SER A 571 -6.53 0.31 -34.90
CA SER A 571 -6.33 1.73 -34.59
C SER A 571 -4.89 2.01 -34.17
N ASP A 572 -4.32 3.10 -34.68
CA ASP A 572 -3.04 3.63 -34.20
C ASP A 572 -3.20 4.48 -32.93
N GLU A 573 -4.41 5.01 -32.73
CA GLU A 573 -4.83 5.77 -31.54
C GLU A 573 -5.21 4.86 -30.37
N ASN A 574 -5.25 5.46 -29.18
CA ASN A 574 -5.37 4.82 -27.86
C ASN A 574 -4.09 4.10 -27.41
N GLY A 575 -4.20 3.26 -26.38
CA GLY A 575 -3.06 2.58 -25.79
C GLY A 575 -2.08 3.53 -25.12
N TYR A 576 -2.56 4.68 -24.65
CA TYR A 576 -1.72 5.70 -24.02
C TYR A 576 -1.04 5.14 -22.78
N THR A 577 0.28 5.10 -22.84
CA THR A 577 1.14 4.60 -21.78
C THR A 577 1.73 5.74 -20.94
N LEU A 578 1.73 6.98 -21.44
CA LEU A 578 2.22 8.15 -20.73
C LEU A 578 1.16 9.26 -20.66
N ASN A 579 0.91 9.75 -19.44
CA ASN A 579 0.01 10.88 -19.14
C ASN A 579 -1.41 10.77 -19.73
N GLY A 580 -1.86 9.55 -20.06
CA GLY A 580 -3.17 9.29 -20.66
C GLY A 580 -3.37 9.90 -22.06
N ALA A 581 -2.31 10.38 -22.70
CA ALA A 581 -2.37 11.10 -23.97
C ALA A 581 -1.37 10.61 -25.01
N VAL A 582 -0.31 9.91 -24.60
CA VAL A 582 0.78 9.52 -25.48
C VAL A 582 1.08 8.04 -25.33
N ARG A 583 1.30 7.36 -26.46
CA ARG A 583 1.74 5.97 -26.51
C ARG A 583 3.20 5.95 -26.91
N PHE A 584 4.07 5.69 -25.94
CA PHE A 584 5.51 5.55 -26.14
C PHE A 584 5.99 4.11 -26.00
N ASP A 585 5.21 3.26 -25.32
CA ASP A 585 5.53 1.87 -25.10
C ASP A 585 4.83 0.99 -26.13
N TYR A 586 5.60 0.11 -26.76
CA TYR A 586 5.11 -0.73 -27.86
C TYR A 586 5.49 -2.19 -27.64
N LEU A 587 4.71 -3.07 -28.27
CA LEU A 587 5.08 -4.45 -28.55
C LEU A 587 4.93 -4.67 -30.07
N PHE A 588 6.05 -4.69 -30.77
CA PHE A 588 6.10 -4.96 -32.20
C PHE A 588 6.33 -6.45 -32.46
N ARG A 589 5.67 -7.00 -33.47
CA ARG A 589 5.88 -8.38 -33.95
C ARG A 589 6.57 -8.35 -35.30
N SER A 590 7.58 -9.18 -35.51
CA SER A 590 8.20 -9.31 -36.84
C SER A 590 7.19 -9.82 -37.85
N ARG A 591 7.22 -9.29 -39.08
CA ARG A 591 6.51 -9.90 -40.20
C ARG A 591 7.16 -11.27 -40.48
N ASP A 592 6.42 -12.33 -40.20
CA ASP A 592 6.79 -13.71 -40.54
C ASP A 592 5.66 -14.30 -41.38
N GLU A 593 5.99 -14.73 -42.60
CA GLU A 593 5.07 -15.37 -43.56
C GLU A 593 4.44 -16.64 -42.99
N SER A 594 5.08 -17.26 -41.99
CA SER A 594 4.58 -18.47 -41.33
C SER A 594 3.61 -18.20 -40.18
N TRP A 595 3.29 -16.94 -39.86
CA TRP A 595 2.30 -16.54 -38.83
C TRP A 595 2.46 -17.20 -37.45
N ARG A 596 3.67 -17.64 -37.13
CA ARG A 596 4.02 -18.36 -35.89
C ARG A 596 3.86 -17.56 -34.61
N LEU A 597 3.64 -16.26 -34.73
CA LEU A 597 3.22 -15.36 -33.65
C LEU A 597 2.03 -14.56 -34.16
N THR A 598 0.82 -14.90 -33.75
CA THR A 598 -0.37 -14.13 -34.12
C THR A 598 -0.89 -13.41 -32.89
N PRO A 599 -0.97 -12.07 -32.90
CA PRO A 599 -1.52 -11.34 -31.76
C PRO A 599 -3.02 -11.61 -31.66
N ILE A 600 -3.49 -11.89 -30.44
CA ILE A 600 -4.88 -12.24 -30.15
C ILE A 600 -5.51 -11.34 -29.09
N GLY A 601 -4.74 -10.43 -28.50
CA GLY A 601 -5.22 -9.44 -27.54
C GLY A 601 -4.14 -8.42 -27.22
N VAL A 602 -4.55 -7.19 -26.93
CA VAL A 602 -3.68 -6.11 -26.46
C VAL A 602 -4.48 -5.16 -25.57
N TRP A 603 -3.90 -4.71 -24.46
CA TRP A 603 -4.52 -3.75 -23.55
C TRP A 603 -3.45 -3.08 -22.69
N ASN A 604 -3.81 -1.95 -22.06
CA ASN A 604 -3.01 -1.34 -21.02
C ASN A 604 -3.45 -1.86 -19.67
N LEU A 605 -2.50 -2.25 -18.82
CA LEU A 605 -2.78 -2.65 -17.44
C LEU A 605 -2.68 -1.40 -16.55
N TRP A 606 -3.81 -0.86 -16.10
CA TRP A 606 -3.78 0.38 -15.33
C TRP A 606 -3.10 0.17 -13.97
N THR A 607 -2.13 1.02 -13.67
CA THR A 607 -1.44 1.11 -12.37
C THR A 607 -0.90 2.54 -12.23
N SER A 608 -0.80 3.01 -10.99
CA SER A 608 -0.19 4.31 -10.65
C SER A 608 1.23 4.17 -10.12
N ARG A 609 1.81 2.97 -10.13
CA ARG A 609 3.13 2.68 -9.54
C ARG A 609 4.30 3.07 -10.44
N SER A 610 4.03 3.61 -11.62
CA SER A 610 5.00 4.26 -12.50
C SER A 610 4.29 5.43 -13.21
N ASP A 611 5.04 6.36 -13.75
CA ASP A 611 4.53 7.42 -14.64
C ASP A 611 4.18 6.87 -16.04
N HIS A 612 4.66 5.66 -16.36
CA HIS A 612 4.20 4.87 -17.49
C HIS A 612 3.22 3.77 -17.07
N ILE A 613 2.26 3.47 -17.95
CA ILE A 613 1.30 2.37 -17.81
C ILE A 613 1.80 1.17 -18.66
N PRO A 614 1.84 -0.05 -18.11
CA PRO A 614 2.23 -1.24 -18.86
C PRO A 614 1.32 -1.51 -20.06
N VAL A 615 1.92 -1.85 -21.20
CA VAL A 615 1.22 -2.45 -22.35
C VAL A 615 1.39 -3.96 -22.31
N VAL A 616 0.28 -4.70 -22.44
CA VAL A 616 0.26 -6.17 -22.39
C VAL A 616 -0.38 -6.71 -23.65
N ALA A 617 0.21 -7.75 -24.23
CA ALA A 617 -0.32 -8.43 -25.39
C ALA A 617 -0.29 -9.95 -25.24
N ASP A 618 -1.32 -10.61 -25.76
CA ASP A 618 -1.40 -12.06 -25.90
C ASP A 618 -1.11 -12.46 -27.35
N TYR A 619 -0.32 -13.51 -27.53
CA TYR A 619 0.00 -14.11 -28.82
C TYR A 619 -0.34 -15.60 -28.82
N SER A 620 -0.91 -16.07 -29.94
CA SER A 620 -0.88 -17.49 -30.27
C SER A 620 0.46 -17.80 -30.95
N VAL A 621 1.18 -18.78 -30.41
CA VAL A 621 2.47 -19.26 -30.90
C VAL A 621 2.27 -20.60 -31.59
N ARG A 622 2.55 -20.74 -32.88
CA ARG A 622 2.25 -21.96 -33.65
C ARG A 622 3.40 -22.38 -34.55
#